data_AF-A0A8J5HT97-F1
#
_entry.id   AF-A0A8J5HT97-F1
#
_cell.length_a   1.000
_cell.length_b   1.000
_cell.length_c   1.000
_cell.angle_alpha   90.00
_cell.angle_beta   90.00
_cell.angle_gamma   90.00
#
_symmetry.space_group_name_H-M   'P 1'
#
loop_
_entity.id
_entity.type
_entity.pdbx_description
1 polymer ?
#
loop_
_entity_poly.entity_id
_entity_poly.type
_entity_poly.pdbx_seq_one_letter_code
_entity_poly.pdbx_strand_id
1 'polypeptide(L)'
;MLGLLVVRVNRGVNLAIRDLRSSDPYVILKMEKQVHHPLLLLLCKVPEDSSLCKGFSSFIFSSKLGKLKTRVIKHNINPVWNEDLTLSVGDPCAPEVYDKDTFSRDDPMGDAEFDIAPLVEVVRMNLQNVPNGHVIKTLVPCRNNCLAEESPIYWSDGKVYQDIVLRLRNVECGEIELQLEWVNIEGSKST
;
A
#
# COMPACT_ATOMS: atom_id res chain seq x y z
N MET A 1 9.18 -14.14 -8.51
CA MET A 1 9.62 -13.37 -7.33
C MET A 1 8.41 -13.18 -6.44
N LEU A 2 8.48 -13.67 -5.19
CA LEU A 2 7.49 -13.39 -4.16
C LEU A 2 8.08 -12.30 -3.26
N GLY A 3 7.31 -11.27 -2.95
CA GLY A 3 7.73 -10.15 -2.11
C GLY A 3 6.61 -9.72 -1.17
N LEU A 4 6.95 -8.89 -0.19
CA LEU A 4 6.01 -8.16 0.64
C LEU A 4 6.03 -6.70 0.20
N LEU A 5 4.84 -6.09 0.14
CA LEU A 5 4.69 -4.66 -0.04
C LEU A 5 4.48 -4.04 1.34
N VAL A 6 5.42 -3.23 1.79
CA VAL A 6 5.23 -2.44 3.00
C VAL A 6 4.70 -1.07 2.58
N VAL A 7 3.52 -0.72 3.07
CA VAL A 7 2.91 0.61 2.85
C VAL A 7 3.05 1.40 4.12
N ARG A 8 3.95 2.38 4.13
CA ARG A 8 4.06 3.34 5.21
C ARG A 8 3.05 4.45 5.01
N VAL A 9 2.09 4.56 5.93
CA VAL A 9 1.15 5.67 5.99
C VAL A 9 1.80 6.80 6.78
N ASN A 10 2.28 7.84 6.10
CA ASN A 10 3.04 8.93 6.73
C ASN A 10 2.10 9.92 7.44
N ARG A 11 1.30 10.68 6.68
CA ARG A 11 0.42 11.73 7.20
C ARG A 11 -0.78 11.99 6.30
N GLY A 12 -1.79 12.65 6.87
CA GLY A 12 -2.88 13.29 6.13
C GLY A 12 -2.66 14.80 6.11
N VAL A 13 -3.10 15.45 5.04
CA VAL A 13 -2.98 16.90 4.85
C VAL A 13 -4.36 17.48 4.54
N ASN A 14 -4.78 18.44 5.36
CA ASN A 14 -6.05 19.15 5.22
C ASN A 14 -7.25 18.21 4.98
N LEU A 15 -7.36 17.18 5.82
CA LEU A 15 -8.46 16.23 5.76
C LEU A 15 -9.78 16.92 6.08
N ALA A 16 -10.86 16.32 5.60
CA ALA A 16 -12.21 16.77 5.90
C ALA A 16 -12.51 16.89 7.40
N ILE A 17 -13.47 17.74 7.74
CA ILE A 17 -14.03 17.85 9.09
C ILE A 17 -15.33 17.04 9.12
N ARG A 18 -15.48 16.13 10.08
CA ARG A 18 -16.71 15.34 10.31
C ARG A 18 -17.29 15.52 11.71
N ASP A 19 -16.51 15.98 12.69
CA ASP A 19 -17.01 16.51 13.96
C ASP A 19 -17.29 18.02 13.92
N LEU A 20 -17.72 18.58 15.07
CA LEU A 20 -18.00 20.02 15.24
C LEU A 20 -16.92 20.96 14.71
N ARG A 21 -15.63 20.60 14.83
CA ARG A 21 -14.49 21.46 14.46
C ARG A 21 -13.27 20.71 13.91
N SER A 22 -13.27 19.37 13.93
CA SER A 22 -12.12 18.54 13.58
C SER A 22 -12.60 17.14 13.15
N SER A 23 -11.68 16.20 13.05
CA SER A 23 -11.95 14.76 13.03
C SER A 23 -10.90 14.00 13.85
N ASP A 24 -11.18 12.73 14.10
CA ASP A 24 -10.33 11.70 14.66
C ASP A 24 -9.92 10.66 13.57
N PRO A 25 -9.09 11.05 12.58
CA PRO A 25 -8.89 10.26 11.38
C PRO A 25 -8.04 8.99 11.60
N TYR A 26 -8.36 7.95 10.83
CA TYR A 26 -7.54 6.76 10.61
C TYR A 26 -7.66 6.27 9.17
N VAL A 27 -6.66 5.52 8.70
CA VAL A 27 -6.62 4.97 7.34
C VAL A 27 -6.86 3.47 7.39
N ILE A 28 -7.66 2.97 6.46
CA ILE A 28 -7.81 1.55 6.15
C ILE A 28 -7.17 1.29 4.79
N LEU A 29 -6.28 0.31 4.71
CA LEU A 29 -5.84 -0.26 3.44
C LEU A 29 -6.69 -1.49 3.14
N LYS A 30 -7.49 -1.42 2.07
CA LYS A 30 -8.23 -2.56 1.54
C LYS A 30 -7.42 -3.26 0.46
N MET A 31 -7.31 -4.58 0.60
CA MET A 31 -6.83 -5.48 -0.45
C MET A 31 -8.02 -5.82 -1.35
N GLU A 32 -8.02 -5.31 -2.59
CA GLU A 32 -9.05 -5.69 -3.57
C GLU A 32 -8.66 -6.98 -4.29
N LYS A 33 -9.64 -7.79 -4.71
CA LYS A 33 -9.34 -8.98 -5.52
C LYS A 33 -8.94 -8.55 -6.94
N GLN A 34 -7.71 -8.85 -7.35
CA GLN A 34 -7.41 -8.94 -8.79
C GLN A 34 -8.08 -10.19 -9.37
N VAL A 35 -9.30 -10.04 -9.88
CA VAL A 35 -9.83 -10.94 -10.89
C VAL A 35 -9.18 -10.52 -12.20
N HIS A 36 -8.46 -11.43 -12.86
CA HIS A 36 -7.81 -11.27 -14.19
C HIS A 36 -6.30 -10.92 -14.23
N HIS A 37 -5.43 -11.79 -13.72
CA HIS A 37 -4.14 -12.00 -14.39
C HIS A 37 -3.78 -13.50 -14.51
N PRO A 38 -3.70 -14.09 -15.72
CA PRO A 38 -3.38 -15.50 -15.93
C PRO A 38 -2.03 -15.94 -15.34
N LEU A 39 -1.05 -15.04 -15.25
CA LEU A 39 0.26 -15.33 -14.63
C LEU A 39 0.18 -15.55 -13.11
N LEU A 40 -0.80 -14.97 -12.40
CA LEU A 40 -0.95 -15.18 -10.95
C LEU A 40 -1.51 -16.58 -10.66
N LEU A 41 -2.44 -17.05 -11.49
CA LEU A 41 -2.98 -18.42 -11.45
C LEU A 41 -1.90 -19.50 -11.63
N LEU A 42 -0.78 -19.18 -12.28
CA LEU A 42 0.32 -20.13 -12.46
C LEU A 42 1.14 -20.31 -11.17
N LEU A 43 1.25 -19.28 -10.33
CA LEU A 43 1.87 -19.38 -9.01
C LEU A 43 0.98 -20.16 -8.01
N CYS A 44 -0.34 -20.11 -8.18
CA CYS A 44 -1.30 -20.81 -7.34
C CYS A 44 -1.54 -22.29 -7.74
N LYS A 45 -0.96 -22.78 -8.84
CA LYS A 45 -1.11 -24.17 -9.33
C LYS A 45 -0.04 -25.14 -8.83
N VAL A 46 0.69 -24.81 -7.76
CA VAL A 46 1.65 -25.75 -7.15
C VAL A 46 0.87 -26.90 -6.49
N PRO A 47 1.17 -28.18 -6.82
CA PRO A 47 0.50 -29.33 -6.23
C PRO A 47 0.65 -29.35 -4.69
N GLU A 48 -0.43 -29.69 -3.99
CA GLU A 48 -0.56 -29.65 -2.52
C GLU A 48 0.44 -30.54 -1.75
N ASP A 49 1.19 -31.41 -2.42
CA ASP A 49 1.91 -32.52 -1.78
C ASP A 49 3.43 -32.32 -1.62
N SER A 50 3.97 -31.12 -1.88
CA SER A 50 5.36 -30.82 -1.56
C SER A 50 5.48 -30.29 -0.13
N SER A 51 6.45 -30.78 0.63
CA SER A 51 6.72 -30.36 2.02
C SER A 51 6.99 -28.86 2.19
N LEU A 52 7.24 -28.11 1.11
CA LEU A 52 7.26 -26.64 1.07
C LEU A 52 5.88 -26.00 1.32
N CYS A 53 4.80 -26.66 0.92
CA CYS A 53 3.43 -26.13 1.04
C CYS A 53 2.96 -26.07 2.50
N LYS A 54 3.53 -26.84 3.43
CA LYS A 54 3.10 -26.82 4.84
C LYS A 54 3.48 -25.52 5.56
N GLY A 55 4.53 -24.83 5.10
CA GLY A 55 4.92 -23.49 5.58
C GLY A 55 4.38 -22.35 4.72
N PHE A 56 4.27 -22.55 3.40
CA PHE A 56 3.75 -21.53 2.47
C PHE A 56 2.22 -21.42 2.44
N SER A 57 1.51 -22.53 2.69
CA SER A 57 0.04 -22.54 2.77
C SER A 57 -0.44 -21.72 3.96
N SER A 58 0.22 -21.76 5.12
CA SER A 58 -0.19 -20.90 6.24
C SER A 58 0.01 -19.40 5.94
N PHE A 59 0.95 -19.02 5.08
CA PHE A 59 1.20 -17.61 4.70
C PHE A 59 0.28 -17.11 3.58
N ILE A 60 -0.06 -17.96 2.60
CA ILE A 60 -0.94 -17.60 1.47
C ILE A 60 -2.43 -17.76 1.84
N PHE A 61 -2.79 -18.83 2.57
CA PHE A 61 -4.17 -19.13 3.00
C PHE A 61 -4.58 -18.47 4.33
N SER A 62 -3.65 -17.82 5.04
CA SER A 62 -3.99 -16.87 6.13
C SER A 62 -4.09 -15.43 5.63
N SER A 63 -4.36 -15.22 4.33
CA SER A 63 -5.02 -13.99 3.90
C SER A 63 -6.50 -14.10 4.29
N LYS A 64 -6.77 -13.93 5.59
CA LYS A 64 -8.04 -13.30 5.96
C LYS A 64 -8.12 -12.06 5.08
N LEU A 65 -9.12 -11.96 4.19
CA LEU A 65 -9.42 -10.78 3.39
C LEU A 65 -9.40 -9.57 4.35
N GLY A 66 -8.26 -8.92 4.44
CA GLY A 66 -7.81 -8.28 5.67
C GLY A 66 -7.80 -6.79 5.47
N LYS A 67 -8.52 -6.08 6.33
CA LYS A 67 -8.39 -4.63 6.43
C LYS A 67 -7.24 -4.36 7.38
N LEU A 68 -6.14 -3.82 6.88
CA LEU A 68 -5.13 -3.21 7.74
C LEU A 68 -5.58 -1.79 8.04
N LYS A 69 -5.41 -1.36 9.28
CA LYS A 69 -5.80 -0.02 9.72
C LYS A 69 -4.70 0.60 10.54
N THR A 70 -4.51 1.90 10.40
CA THR A 70 -3.65 2.67 11.28
C THR A 70 -4.31 2.87 12.64
N ARG A 71 -3.55 3.41 13.60
CA ARG A 71 -4.15 4.04 14.77
C ARG A 71 -5.01 5.26 14.38
N VAL A 72 -5.90 5.62 15.30
CA VAL A 72 -6.68 6.86 15.27
C VAL A 72 -5.83 7.99 15.86
N ILE A 73 -5.80 9.13 15.17
CA ILE A 73 -5.23 10.37 15.71
C ILE A 73 -6.38 11.31 16.05
N LYS A 74 -6.52 11.69 17.32
CA LYS A 74 -7.67 12.50 17.75
C LYS A 74 -7.53 13.98 17.41
N HIS A 75 -8.65 14.60 17.07
CA HIS A 75 -8.85 16.04 16.90
C HIS A 75 -7.77 16.69 16.03
N ASN A 76 -7.48 16.08 14.89
CA ASN A 76 -6.46 16.58 13.98
C ASN A 76 -6.74 16.24 12.52
N ILE A 77 -6.99 17.25 11.70
CA ILE A 77 -7.14 17.12 10.24
C ILE A 77 -5.82 17.13 9.46
N ASN A 78 -4.68 17.20 10.16
CA ASN A 78 -3.33 17.01 9.63
C ASN A 78 -2.59 15.94 10.45
N PRO A 79 -3.13 14.70 10.53
CA PRO A 79 -2.59 13.65 11.37
C PRO A 79 -1.25 13.15 10.85
N VAL A 80 -0.33 12.83 11.75
CA VAL A 80 0.91 12.11 11.42
C VAL A 80 0.82 10.71 11.99
N TRP A 81 0.64 9.72 11.12
CA TRP A 81 0.55 8.31 11.49
C TRP A 81 1.93 7.66 11.52
N ASN A 82 2.77 7.81 10.50
CA ASN A 82 4.07 7.13 10.40
C ASN A 82 3.98 5.64 10.78
N GLU A 83 3.01 4.93 10.20
CA GLU A 83 2.71 3.54 10.54
C GLU A 83 2.87 2.64 9.33
N ASP A 84 3.62 1.55 9.49
CA ASP A 84 3.90 0.60 8.42
C ASP A 84 2.82 -0.50 8.40
N LEU A 85 2.16 -0.67 7.25
CA LEU A 85 1.15 -1.69 7.01
C LEU A 85 1.67 -2.66 5.95
N THR A 86 1.97 -3.90 6.35
CA THR A 86 2.60 -4.90 5.47
C THR A 86 1.56 -5.79 4.77
N LEU A 87 1.60 -5.79 3.44
CA LEU A 87 0.70 -6.51 2.57
C LEU A 87 1.43 -7.61 1.81
N SER A 88 0.80 -8.78 1.67
CA SER A 88 1.27 -9.82 0.75
C SER A 88 0.95 -9.40 -0.69
N VAL A 89 1.93 -9.49 -1.59
CA VAL A 89 1.80 -8.99 -2.98
C VAL A 89 0.73 -9.76 -3.77
N GLY A 90 -0.19 -9.04 -4.41
CA GLY A 90 -1.15 -9.61 -5.36
C GLY A 90 -2.45 -8.82 -5.55
N ASP A 91 -2.79 -7.94 -4.61
CA ASP A 91 -4.08 -7.26 -4.56
C ASP A 91 -3.92 -5.74 -4.78
N PRO A 92 -4.77 -5.06 -5.58
CA PRO A 92 -4.82 -3.61 -5.66
C PRO A 92 -5.11 -3.04 -4.28
N CYS A 93 -4.45 -1.94 -3.93
CA CYS A 93 -4.61 -1.30 -2.64
C CYS A 93 -5.41 -0.01 -2.79
N ALA A 94 -6.55 0.05 -2.10
CA ALA A 94 -7.38 1.25 -2.01
C ALA A 94 -7.31 1.79 -0.58
N PRO A 95 -6.53 2.86 -0.32
CA PRO A 95 -6.60 3.57 0.96
C PRO A 95 -7.93 4.30 1.09
N GLU A 96 -8.55 4.14 2.25
CA GLU A 96 -9.76 4.87 2.65
C GLU A 96 -9.52 5.54 4.01
N VAL A 97 -9.95 6.79 4.14
CA VAL A 97 -9.83 7.56 5.39
C VAL A 97 -11.19 7.61 6.06
N TYR A 98 -11.21 7.43 7.38
CA TYR A 98 -12.42 7.44 8.19
C TYR A 98 -12.23 8.28 9.44
N ASP A 99 -13.31 8.91 9.91
CA ASP A 99 -13.39 9.53 11.21
C ASP A 99 -13.87 8.53 12.26
N LYS A 100 -13.19 8.45 13.40
CA LYS A 100 -13.56 7.52 14.48
C LYS A 100 -14.63 8.13 15.37
N ASP A 101 -15.82 7.54 15.33
CA ASP A 101 -16.89 7.89 16.26
C ASP A 101 -17.01 6.92 17.43
N THR A 102 -17.46 7.45 18.57
CA THR A 102 -17.67 6.66 19.80
C THR A 102 -19.08 6.02 19.86
N PHE A 103 -20.10 6.69 19.30
CA PHE A 103 -21.51 6.28 19.43
C PHE A 103 -22.25 6.12 18.09
N SER A 104 -21.58 6.39 16.96
CA SER A 104 -22.09 6.29 15.59
C SER A 104 -21.19 5.39 14.75
N ARG A 105 -21.59 5.18 13.48
CA ARG A 105 -20.71 4.57 12.49
C ARG A 105 -19.67 5.60 12.08
N ASP A 106 -18.43 5.15 11.92
CA ASP A 106 -17.32 5.98 11.47
C ASP A 106 -17.61 6.62 10.10
N ASP A 107 -17.47 7.93 10.01
CA ASP A 107 -17.79 8.70 8.81
C ASP A 107 -16.67 8.60 7.76
N PRO A 108 -16.98 8.43 6.46
CA PRO A 108 -15.98 8.43 5.42
C PRO A 108 -15.39 9.84 5.22
N MET A 109 -14.06 9.87 5.07
CA MET A 109 -13.26 11.08 4.81
C MET A 109 -12.53 10.99 3.47
N GLY A 110 -13.01 10.12 2.57
CA GLY A 110 -12.53 9.98 1.20
C GLY A 110 -11.70 8.71 0.95
N ASP A 111 -11.52 8.41 -0.32
CA ASP A 111 -10.78 7.25 -0.82
C ASP A 111 -9.81 7.62 -1.94
N ALA A 112 -8.81 6.78 -2.17
CA ALA A 112 -7.94 6.87 -3.33
C ALA A 112 -7.50 5.48 -3.78
N GLU A 113 -6.83 5.42 -4.93
CA GLU A 113 -6.20 4.21 -5.46
C GLU A 113 -4.83 4.54 -6.05
N PHE A 114 -3.94 3.55 -6.09
CA PHE A 114 -2.66 3.65 -6.76
C PHE A 114 -2.28 2.30 -7.40
N ASP A 115 -1.56 2.37 -8.52
CA ASP A 115 -1.08 1.20 -9.24
C ASP A 115 0.33 0.82 -8.79
N ILE A 116 0.51 -0.45 -8.41
CA ILE A 116 1.81 -1.01 -8.00
C ILE A 116 2.58 -1.61 -9.18
N ALA A 117 1.97 -1.76 -10.36
CA ALA A 117 2.64 -2.37 -11.51
C ALA A 117 3.96 -1.65 -11.87
N PRO A 118 4.06 -0.31 -11.87
CA PRO A 118 5.32 0.38 -12.11
C PRO A 118 6.41 0.08 -11.08
N LEU A 119 6.05 -0.10 -9.80
CA LEU A 119 6.98 -0.52 -8.75
C LEU A 119 7.48 -1.95 -9.01
N VAL A 120 6.57 -2.86 -9.33
CA VAL A 120 6.89 -4.27 -9.64
C VAL A 120 7.78 -4.39 -10.88
N GLU A 121 7.58 -3.55 -11.90
CA GLU A 121 8.46 -3.47 -13.07
C GLU A 121 9.88 -3.12 -12.67
N VAL A 122 10.07 -2.08 -11.84
CA VAL A 122 11.38 -1.64 -11.36
C VAL A 122 12.06 -2.72 -10.51
N VAL A 123 11.31 -3.37 -9.61
CA VAL A 123 11.80 -4.48 -8.79
C VAL A 123 12.35 -5.64 -9.62
N ARG A 124 11.80 -5.88 -10.81
CA ARG A 124 12.23 -6.96 -11.73
C ARG A 124 13.46 -6.59 -12.56
N MET A 125 13.92 -5.35 -12.51
CA MET A 125 15.13 -4.91 -13.22
C MET A 125 16.40 -5.40 -12.50
N ASN A 126 17.53 -5.41 -13.21
CA ASN A 126 18.82 -5.69 -12.59
C ASN A 126 19.40 -4.42 -11.95
N LEU A 127 19.26 -4.30 -10.62
CA LEU A 127 19.63 -3.09 -9.86
C LEU A 127 21.02 -3.16 -9.20
N GLN A 128 21.83 -4.18 -9.48
CA GLN A 128 23.10 -4.45 -8.78
C GLN A 128 24.13 -3.30 -8.84
N ASN A 129 24.07 -2.44 -9.86
CA ASN A 129 25.01 -1.33 -10.06
C ASN A 129 24.33 0.05 -9.99
N VAL A 130 23.10 0.12 -9.48
CA VAL A 130 22.39 1.39 -9.36
C VAL A 130 22.91 2.14 -8.13
N PRO A 131 23.36 3.41 -8.28
CA PRO A 131 23.79 4.22 -7.14
C PRO A 131 22.67 4.42 -6.12
N ASN A 132 23.05 4.62 -4.86
CA ASN A 132 22.09 4.93 -3.80
C ASN A 132 21.35 6.25 -4.09
N GLY A 133 20.03 6.25 -3.89
CA GLY A 133 19.16 7.41 -4.12
C GLY A 133 18.82 7.68 -5.59
N HIS A 134 19.17 6.79 -6.52
CA HIS A 134 18.88 7.00 -7.93
C HIS A 134 17.40 6.77 -8.24
N VAL A 135 16.78 7.75 -8.90
CA VAL A 135 15.40 7.66 -9.40
C VAL A 135 15.40 6.84 -10.70
N ILE A 136 14.62 5.77 -10.72
CA ILE A 136 14.52 4.83 -11.84
C ILE A 136 13.32 5.17 -12.73
N LYS A 137 12.20 5.58 -12.13
CA LYS A 137 10.96 5.92 -12.84
C LYS A 137 10.20 6.97 -12.06
N THR A 138 9.45 7.84 -12.75
CA THR A 138 8.56 8.82 -12.12
C THR A 138 7.16 8.69 -12.72
N LEU A 139 6.15 8.55 -11.88
CA LEU A 139 4.74 8.61 -12.27
C LEU A 139 4.26 10.05 -12.13
N VAL A 140 3.44 10.51 -13.05
CA VAL A 140 2.90 11.88 -13.06
C VAL A 140 1.40 11.90 -12.78
N PRO A 141 0.89 12.94 -12.11
CA PRO A 141 -0.54 13.19 -11.97
C PRO A 141 -1.26 13.19 -13.33
N CYS A 142 -2.39 12.49 -13.41
CA CYS A 142 -3.24 12.51 -14.59
C CYS A 142 -4.72 12.32 -14.21
N ARG A 143 -5.62 12.48 -15.18
CA ARG A 143 -7.07 12.35 -14.95
C ARG A 143 -7.52 10.95 -14.53
N ASN A 144 -6.68 9.95 -14.73
CA ASN A 144 -6.99 8.54 -14.51
C ASN A 144 -6.28 7.96 -13.27
N ASN A 145 -5.61 8.79 -12.47
CA ASN A 145 -5.01 8.37 -11.20
C ASN A 145 -5.34 9.37 -10.09
N CYS A 146 -5.04 9.00 -8.84
CA CYS A 146 -5.23 9.86 -7.67
C CYS A 146 -3.96 10.62 -7.25
N LEU A 147 -2.90 10.64 -8.07
CA LEU A 147 -1.66 11.32 -7.69
C LEU A 147 -1.88 12.83 -7.62
N ALA A 148 -1.50 13.45 -6.50
CA ALA A 148 -1.50 14.90 -6.34
C ALA A 148 -0.20 15.54 -6.87
N GLU A 149 0.90 14.79 -6.81
CA GLU A 149 2.25 15.21 -7.19
C GLU A 149 2.97 14.10 -7.97
N GLU A 150 4.16 14.41 -8.51
CA GLU A 150 5.02 13.38 -9.10
C GLU A 150 5.41 12.32 -8.07
N SER A 151 5.35 11.06 -8.46
CA SER A 151 5.62 9.91 -7.61
C SER A 151 6.89 9.18 -8.12
N PRO A 152 8.07 9.51 -7.58
CA PRO A 152 9.32 8.87 -7.96
C PRO A 152 9.44 7.47 -7.37
N ILE A 153 9.97 6.56 -8.17
CA ILE A 153 10.40 5.22 -7.79
C ILE A 153 11.93 5.21 -7.83
N TYR A 154 12.56 4.90 -6.72
CA TYR A 154 14.00 5.01 -6.56
C TYR A 154 14.60 3.82 -5.83
N TRP A 155 15.89 3.62 -6.05
CA TRP A 155 16.68 2.61 -5.35
C TRP A 155 17.42 3.26 -4.18
N SER A 156 17.25 2.71 -2.98
CA SER A 156 18.02 3.10 -1.80
C SER A 156 18.28 1.90 -0.92
N ASP A 157 19.52 1.78 -0.42
CA ASP A 157 19.92 0.86 0.64
C ASP A 157 19.50 -0.61 0.40
N GLY A 158 19.65 -1.06 -0.86
CA GLY A 158 19.32 -2.43 -1.25
C GLY A 158 17.83 -2.69 -1.49
N LYS A 159 16.99 -1.65 -1.49
CA LYS A 159 15.54 -1.73 -1.61
C LYS A 159 15.00 -0.74 -2.65
N VAL A 160 13.81 -1.04 -3.15
CA VAL A 160 13.05 -0.15 -4.04
C VAL A 160 11.99 0.56 -3.22
N TYR A 161 11.95 1.88 -3.37
CA TYR A 161 11.00 2.77 -2.71
C TYR A 161 10.16 3.53 -3.74
N GLN A 162 8.95 3.91 -3.35
CA GLN A 162 8.13 4.86 -4.09
C GLN A 162 7.42 5.82 -3.14
N ASP A 163 7.64 7.11 -3.33
CA ASP A 163 6.91 8.15 -2.60
C ASP A 163 5.61 8.48 -3.32
N ILE A 164 4.50 8.59 -2.59
CA ILE A 164 3.17 8.79 -3.17
C ILE A 164 2.41 9.85 -2.37
N VAL A 165 1.90 10.86 -3.05
CA VAL A 165 0.89 11.78 -2.53
C VAL A 165 -0.42 11.54 -3.26
N LEU A 166 -1.46 11.14 -2.55
CA LEU A 166 -2.77 10.85 -3.12
C LEU A 166 -3.78 11.94 -2.74
N ARG A 167 -4.45 12.49 -3.73
CA ARG A 167 -5.64 13.32 -3.55
C ARG A 167 -6.86 12.43 -3.31
N LEU A 168 -7.54 12.65 -2.19
CA LEU A 168 -8.72 11.89 -1.85
C LEU A 168 -9.91 12.28 -2.75
N ARG A 169 -10.68 11.27 -3.13
CA ARG A 169 -11.94 11.36 -3.87
C ARG A 169 -13.11 11.22 -2.90
N ASN A 170 -14.31 11.55 -3.39
CA ASN A 170 -15.56 11.42 -2.64
C ASN A 170 -15.55 12.19 -1.30
N VAL A 171 -14.78 13.27 -1.27
CA VAL A 171 -14.58 14.16 -0.13
C VAL A 171 -14.28 15.57 -0.65
N GLU A 172 -14.61 16.59 0.14
CA GLU A 172 -14.41 18.00 -0.21
C GLU A 172 -12.93 18.45 -0.19
N CYS A 173 -12.09 17.78 0.61
CA CYS A 173 -10.66 18.04 0.70
C CYS A 173 -9.92 16.87 1.36
N GLY A 174 -8.59 16.86 1.19
CA GLY A 174 -7.72 15.93 1.86
C GLY A 174 -6.73 15.27 0.91
N GLU A 175 -5.50 15.15 1.37
CA GLU A 175 -4.46 14.36 0.73
C GLU A 175 -3.85 13.40 1.75
N ILE A 176 -3.34 12.27 1.27
CA ILE A 176 -2.60 11.31 2.08
C ILE A 176 -1.22 11.08 1.48
N GLU A 177 -0.22 11.05 2.35
CA GLU A 177 1.16 10.77 1.97
C GLU A 177 1.55 9.38 2.41
N LEU A 178 2.04 8.60 1.44
CA LEU A 178 2.44 7.22 1.60
C LEU A 178 3.86 7.04 1.08
N GLN A 179 4.54 6.02 1.60
CA GLN A 179 5.77 5.50 1.01
C GLN A 179 5.63 3.99 0.85
N LEU A 180 5.89 3.48 -0.35
CA LEU A 180 5.93 2.06 -0.62
C LEU A 180 7.38 1.58 -0.50
N GLU A 181 7.56 0.44 0.16
CA GLU A 181 8.83 -0.29 0.20
C GLU A 181 8.59 -1.72 -0.30
N TRP A 182 9.45 -2.17 -1.21
CA TRP A 182 9.45 -3.56 -1.64
C TRP A 182 10.45 -4.40 -0.84
N VAL A 183 9.97 -5.47 -0.20
CA VAL A 183 10.79 -6.42 0.55
C VAL A 183 10.79 -7.78 -0.15
N ASN A 184 11.97 -8.28 -0.51
CA ASN A 184 12.12 -9.61 -1.08
C ASN A 184 11.98 -10.67 0.01
N ILE A 185 11.11 -11.67 -0.20
CA ILE A 185 11.11 -12.88 0.63
C ILE A 185 12.17 -13.79 0.02
N GLU A 186 13.36 -13.83 0.61
CA GLU A 186 14.36 -14.83 0.23
C GLU A 186 13.83 -16.22 0.58
N GLY A 187 13.49 -17.01 -0.43
CA GLY A 187 13.23 -18.43 -0.24
C GLY A 187 14.48 -19.09 0.33
N SER A 188 14.32 -19.77 1.47
CA SER A 188 15.34 -20.63 2.07
C SER A 188 16.12 -21.35 0.99
N LYS A 189 17.41 -21.06 0.85
CA LYS A 189 18.33 -21.92 0.10
C LYS A 189 18.31 -23.27 0.82
N SER A 190 17.50 -24.21 0.34
CA SER A 190 17.63 -25.62 0.70
C SER A 190 18.90 -26.11 0.04
N THR A 191 19.99 -26.10 0.81
CA THR A 191 21.16 -26.95 0.59
C THR A 191 20.77 -28.42 0.55
#